data_AF-A0A2N0Q049-F1
#
_entry.id   AF-A0A2N0Q049-F1
#
_cell.length_a   1.000
_cell.length_b   1.000
_cell.length_c   1.000
_cell.angle_alpha   90.00
_cell.angle_beta   90.00
_cell.angle_gamma   90.00
#
_symmetry.space_group_name_H-M   'P 1'
#
loop_
_entity.id
_entity.type
_entity.pdbx_description
1 polymer ?
#
loop_
_entity_poly.entity_id
_entity_poly.type
_entity_poly.pdbx_seq_one_letter_code
_entity_poly.pdbx_strand_id
1 'polypeptide(L)'
;MAQLKGNYLPSLDQLMALTKGRVPKNTPANTEKWDKIMNQWRNDVHYNYSLESQDKDIIELEVTQFLCGVTPKRSGYYSRASLKNALSAISRHLQNVKPGWRYNLHNKIDFPDLHARFDSLLKDMKKKGIGEMKSTDGLSTDEIRSIINYEALNPNTPLGLLKRVFFWICILGAPRAIAQGKWYNDKQLADRTIHSMFKNICIECEIDIKGRNISNHSGRKTSIIELFDLGVAENTGMAITGHCSFGKFQLGP
;
A
#
# COMPACT_ATOMS: atom_id res chain seq x y z
N MET A 1 -21.59 38.40 -10.30
CA MET A 1 -22.69 37.67 -9.60
C MET A 1 -22.14 37.11 -8.32
N ALA A 2 -22.62 37.61 -7.17
CA ALA A 2 -22.18 37.18 -5.85
C ALA A 2 -22.76 35.78 -5.54
N GLN A 3 -21.91 34.84 -5.10
CA GLN A 3 -22.39 33.59 -4.53
C GLN A 3 -23.05 33.89 -3.18
N LEU A 4 -24.37 33.70 -3.11
CA LEU A 4 -25.16 33.82 -1.89
C LEU A 4 -24.64 32.82 -0.85
N LYS A 5 -24.17 33.33 0.30
CA LYS A 5 -23.92 32.53 1.49
C LYS A 5 -25.25 32.18 2.14
N GLY A 6 -25.65 30.92 2.03
CA GLY A 6 -26.81 30.32 2.70
C GLY A 6 -26.77 28.81 2.58
N ASN A 7 -27.51 28.10 3.44
CA ASN A 7 -27.70 26.66 3.29
C ASN A 7 -28.56 26.41 2.05
N TYR A 8 -28.09 25.57 1.12
CA TYR A 8 -28.87 25.15 -0.04
C TYR A 8 -28.77 23.65 -0.24
N LEU A 9 -29.83 23.07 -0.80
CA LEU A 9 -29.86 21.66 -1.17
C LEU A 9 -29.02 21.49 -2.45
N PRO A 10 -27.95 20.67 -2.44
CA PRO A 10 -27.14 20.47 -3.63
C PRO A 10 -27.96 19.76 -4.72
N SER A 11 -27.75 20.14 -5.98
CA SER A 11 -28.35 19.44 -7.11
C SER A 11 -27.74 18.04 -7.28
N LEU A 12 -28.47 17.14 -7.95
CA LEU A 12 -27.97 15.79 -8.25
C LEU A 12 -26.64 15.85 -9.02
N ASP A 13 -26.48 16.80 -9.94
CA ASP A 13 -25.23 17.01 -10.69
C ASP A 13 -24.08 17.49 -9.78
N GLN A 14 -24.36 18.33 -8.79
CA GLN A 14 -23.36 18.75 -7.79
C GLN A 14 -22.94 17.57 -6.91
N LEU A 15 -23.89 16.73 -6.49
CA LEU A 15 -23.60 15.51 -5.74
C LEU A 15 -22.80 14.50 -6.59
N MET A 16 -23.17 14.34 -7.86
CA MET A 16 -22.47 13.46 -8.80
C MET A 16 -21.05 13.96 -9.11
N ALA A 17 -20.85 15.28 -9.22
CA ALA A 17 -19.53 15.89 -9.41
C ALA A 17 -18.58 15.61 -8.23
N LEU A 18 -19.11 15.59 -6.99
CA LEU A 18 -18.33 15.24 -5.79
C LEU A 18 -17.88 13.77 -5.76
N THR A 19 -18.64 12.87 -6.38
CA THR A 19 -18.27 11.45 -6.47
C THR A 19 -17.24 11.13 -7.56
N LYS A 20 -17.16 11.95 -8.62
CA LYS A 20 -16.36 11.66 -9.84
C LYS A 20 -14.84 11.65 -9.62
N GLY A 21 -14.35 12.28 -8.53
CA GLY A 21 -12.92 12.30 -8.16
C GLY A 21 -12.54 11.44 -6.94
N ARG A 22 -13.50 10.74 -6.32
CA ARG A 22 -13.34 10.19 -4.96
C ARG A 22 -12.57 8.87 -4.89
N VAL A 23 -12.49 8.15 -6.00
CA VAL A 23 -11.93 6.80 -6.03
C VAL A 23 -10.60 6.81 -6.80
N PRO A 24 -9.43 6.68 -6.13
CA PRO A 24 -8.14 6.60 -6.81
C PRO A 24 -8.13 5.46 -7.84
N LYS A 25 -7.49 5.64 -9.00
CA LYS A 25 -7.41 4.62 -10.07
C LYS A 25 -6.94 3.22 -9.62
N ASN A 26 -6.14 3.15 -8.55
CA ASN A 26 -5.67 1.89 -7.97
C ASN A 26 -6.81 1.09 -7.30
N THR A 27 -7.88 1.75 -6.90
CA THR A 27 -8.98 1.20 -6.10
C THR A 27 -9.91 0.33 -6.96
N PRO A 28 -10.32 0.73 -8.18
CA PRO A 28 -10.98 -0.15 -9.15
C PRO A 28 -10.08 -1.30 -9.60
N ALA A 29 -8.80 -1.04 -9.91
CA ALA A 29 -7.86 -2.08 -10.31
C ALA A 29 -7.68 -3.16 -9.22
N ASN A 30 -7.61 -2.76 -7.94
CA ASN A 30 -7.59 -3.71 -6.83
C ASN A 30 -8.91 -4.48 -6.68
N THR A 31 -10.06 -3.84 -6.94
CA THR A 31 -11.36 -4.53 -6.95
C THR A 31 -11.40 -5.61 -8.02
N GLU A 32 -11.11 -5.24 -9.26
CA GLU A 32 -11.09 -6.16 -10.41
C GLU A 32 -10.12 -7.33 -10.19
N LYS A 33 -8.94 -7.05 -9.62
CA LYS A 33 -7.98 -8.10 -9.27
C LYS A 33 -8.59 -9.13 -8.31
N TRP A 34 -9.17 -8.69 -7.20
CA TRP A 34 -9.69 -9.61 -6.18
C TRP A 34 -10.98 -10.29 -6.60
N ASP A 35 -11.81 -9.63 -7.40
CA ASP A 35 -12.96 -10.25 -8.05
C ASP A 35 -12.53 -11.42 -8.96
N LYS A 36 -11.52 -11.22 -9.82
CA LYS A 36 -10.95 -12.30 -10.64
C LYS A 36 -10.39 -13.44 -9.80
N ILE A 37 -9.69 -13.15 -8.70
CA ILE A 37 -9.15 -14.19 -7.80
C ILE A 37 -10.28 -14.95 -7.10
N MET A 38 -11.32 -14.25 -6.64
CA MET A 38 -12.50 -14.87 -6.02
C MET A 38 -13.20 -15.79 -7.01
N ASN A 39 -13.51 -15.31 -8.22
CA ASN A 39 -14.19 -16.12 -9.24
C ASN A 39 -13.36 -17.33 -9.66
N GLN A 40 -12.03 -17.19 -9.77
CA GLN A 40 -11.16 -18.35 -10.02
C GLN A 40 -11.22 -19.36 -8.87
N TRP A 41 -11.06 -18.90 -7.63
CA TRP A 41 -11.14 -19.80 -6.46
C TRP A 41 -12.48 -20.52 -6.39
N ARG A 42 -13.59 -19.82 -6.67
CA ARG A 42 -14.94 -20.40 -6.72
C ARG A 42 -15.06 -21.50 -7.76
N ASN A 43 -14.47 -21.31 -8.94
CA ASN A 43 -14.40 -22.35 -9.97
C ASN A 43 -13.57 -23.55 -9.51
N ASP A 44 -12.44 -23.29 -8.85
CA ASP A 44 -11.52 -24.35 -8.36
C ASP A 44 -12.17 -25.22 -7.28
N VAL A 45 -13.07 -24.65 -6.46
CA VAL A 45 -13.85 -25.38 -5.43
C VAL A 45 -15.27 -25.76 -5.88
N HIS A 46 -15.57 -25.63 -7.18
CA HIS A 46 -16.81 -26.06 -7.82
C HIS A 46 -18.11 -25.37 -7.36
N TYR A 47 -18.08 -24.06 -7.09
CA TYR A 47 -19.31 -23.27 -6.99
C TYR A 47 -19.93 -23.02 -8.38
N ASN A 48 -21.22 -23.32 -8.51
CA ASN A 48 -21.92 -23.36 -9.81
C ASN A 48 -22.63 -22.06 -10.21
N TYR A 49 -22.77 -21.11 -9.29
CA TYR A 49 -23.51 -19.85 -9.49
C TYR A 49 -22.62 -18.66 -9.24
N SER A 50 -22.95 -17.46 -9.74
CA SER A 50 -22.15 -16.25 -9.45
C SER A 50 -22.35 -15.79 -8.00
N LEU A 51 -21.36 -15.13 -7.39
CA LEU A 51 -21.45 -14.68 -5.98
C LEU A 51 -22.62 -13.70 -5.79
N GLU A 52 -22.87 -12.86 -6.80
CA GLU A 52 -23.92 -11.83 -6.78
C GLU A 52 -25.32 -12.42 -6.83
N SER A 53 -25.47 -13.64 -7.35
CA SER A 53 -26.76 -14.34 -7.40
C SER A 53 -27.17 -14.94 -6.06
N GLN A 54 -26.23 -15.09 -5.12
CA GLN A 54 -26.46 -15.75 -3.83
C GLN A 54 -27.16 -14.83 -2.83
N ASP A 55 -27.80 -15.41 -1.83
CA ASP A 55 -28.36 -14.67 -0.70
C ASP A 55 -27.26 -14.20 0.28
N LYS A 56 -27.66 -13.43 1.29
CA LYS A 56 -26.74 -12.84 2.27
C LYS A 56 -25.91 -13.90 3.00
N ASP A 57 -26.54 -14.99 3.41
CA ASP A 57 -25.93 -15.95 4.32
C ASP A 57 -24.98 -16.89 3.55
N ILE A 58 -25.33 -17.22 2.31
CA ILE A 58 -24.42 -17.92 1.39
C ILE A 58 -23.23 -17.02 1.01
N ILE A 59 -23.45 -15.71 0.79
CA ILE A 59 -22.34 -14.77 0.57
C ILE A 59 -21.41 -14.73 1.78
N GLU A 60 -21.94 -14.71 3.01
CA GLU A 60 -21.13 -14.73 4.22
C GLU A 60 -20.25 -16.00 4.29
N LEU A 61 -20.86 -17.15 4.03
CA LEU A 61 -20.17 -18.44 4.01
C LEU A 61 -19.07 -18.48 2.95
N GLU A 62 -19.39 -18.16 1.69
CA GLU A 62 -18.44 -18.22 0.58
C GLU A 62 -17.27 -17.24 0.75
N VAL A 63 -17.54 -16.00 1.20
CA VAL A 63 -16.48 -15.01 1.45
C VAL A 63 -15.58 -15.48 2.60
N THR A 64 -16.16 -16.08 3.62
CA THR A 64 -15.39 -16.64 4.75
C THR A 64 -14.47 -17.77 4.28
N GLN A 65 -15.02 -18.73 3.53
CA GLN A 65 -14.26 -19.85 2.98
C GLN A 65 -13.16 -19.37 2.03
N PHE A 66 -13.46 -18.39 1.19
CA PHE A 66 -12.46 -17.76 0.32
C PHE A 66 -11.31 -17.17 1.13
N LEU A 67 -11.60 -16.31 2.11
CA LEU A 67 -10.56 -15.64 2.90
C LEU A 67 -9.69 -16.64 3.70
N CYS A 68 -10.28 -17.76 4.12
CA CYS A 68 -9.57 -18.80 4.86
C CYS A 68 -8.82 -19.79 3.94
N GLY A 69 -9.29 -20.01 2.72
CA GLY A 69 -8.79 -21.06 1.82
C GLY A 69 -7.99 -20.55 0.63
N VAL A 70 -8.02 -19.25 0.32
CA VAL A 70 -7.35 -18.71 -0.88
C VAL A 70 -5.83 -18.77 -0.76
N THR A 71 -5.18 -19.37 -1.75
CA THR A 71 -3.72 -19.45 -1.86
C THR A 71 -3.19 -18.63 -3.04
N PRO A 72 -1.99 -18.02 -2.94
CA PRO A 72 -1.36 -17.35 -4.08
C PRO A 72 -0.94 -18.34 -5.18
N LYS A 73 -0.88 -17.88 -6.44
CA LYS A 73 -0.41 -18.70 -7.59
C LYS A 73 1.04 -19.15 -7.46
N ARG A 74 1.89 -18.30 -6.88
CA ARG A 74 3.28 -18.62 -6.55
C ARG A 74 3.26 -18.97 -5.08
N SER A 75 3.42 -20.25 -4.77
CA SER A 75 3.35 -20.89 -3.44
C SER A 75 3.59 -19.98 -2.22
N GLY A 76 2.90 -20.28 -1.12
CA GLY A 76 3.00 -19.52 0.14
C GLY A 76 1.64 -19.00 0.58
N TYR A 77 1.63 -17.86 1.27
CA TYR A 77 0.43 -17.28 1.87
C TYR A 77 0.26 -15.81 1.48
N TYR A 78 -0.98 -15.38 1.30
CA TYR A 78 -1.26 -13.95 1.25
C TYR A 78 -0.94 -13.30 2.60
N SER A 79 -0.48 -12.05 2.56
CA SER A 79 -0.27 -11.29 3.80
C SER A 79 -1.59 -10.95 4.48
N ARG A 80 -1.54 -10.70 5.80
CA ARG A 80 -2.69 -10.19 6.57
C ARG A 80 -3.31 -8.93 5.94
N ALA A 81 -2.47 -8.03 5.40
CA ALA A 81 -2.93 -6.82 4.73
C ALA A 81 -3.61 -7.12 3.39
N SER A 82 -3.09 -8.10 2.62
CA SER A 82 -3.69 -8.53 1.36
C SER A 82 -5.08 -9.10 1.57
N LEU A 83 -5.30 -9.94 2.59
CA LEU A 83 -6.62 -10.50 2.88
C LEU A 83 -7.62 -9.42 3.32
N LYS A 84 -7.21 -8.43 4.12
CA LYS A 84 -8.06 -7.27 4.47
C LYS A 84 -8.44 -6.45 3.23
N ASN A 85 -7.50 -6.30 2.29
CA ASN A 85 -7.76 -5.65 1.01
C ASN A 85 -8.71 -6.48 0.12
N ALA A 86 -8.65 -7.81 0.20
CA ALA A 86 -9.58 -8.70 -0.49
C ALA A 86 -11.01 -8.52 0.03
N LEU A 87 -11.22 -8.56 1.35
CA LEU A 87 -12.54 -8.30 1.96
C LEU A 87 -13.11 -6.94 1.53
N SER A 88 -12.26 -5.89 1.57
CA SER A 88 -12.65 -4.55 1.12
C SER A 88 -12.94 -4.46 -0.39
N ALA A 89 -12.27 -5.27 -1.20
CA ALA A 89 -12.52 -5.35 -2.63
C ALA A 89 -13.85 -6.05 -2.94
N ILE A 90 -14.08 -7.21 -2.33
CA ILE A 90 -15.31 -7.99 -2.51
C ILE A 90 -16.53 -7.20 -1.99
N SER A 91 -16.42 -6.54 -0.83
CA SER A 91 -17.52 -5.71 -0.32
C SER A 91 -17.89 -4.57 -1.28
N ARG A 92 -16.89 -3.94 -1.91
CA ARG A 92 -17.13 -2.88 -2.90
C ARG A 92 -17.70 -3.44 -4.21
N HIS A 93 -17.23 -4.62 -4.63
CA HIS A 93 -17.76 -5.31 -5.80
C HIS A 93 -19.25 -5.56 -5.64
N LEU A 94 -19.67 -6.24 -4.56
CA LEU A 94 -21.08 -6.53 -4.27
C LEU A 94 -21.95 -5.27 -4.24
N GLN A 95 -21.47 -4.18 -3.62
CA GLN A 95 -22.16 -2.88 -3.62
C GLN A 95 -22.39 -2.30 -5.02
N ASN A 96 -21.49 -2.58 -5.96
CA ASN A 96 -21.57 -2.05 -7.31
C ASN A 96 -22.41 -2.93 -8.24
N VAL A 97 -22.37 -4.26 -8.08
CA VAL A 97 -22.92 -5.19 -9.07
C VAL A 97 -24.17 -5.95 -8.63
N LYS A 98 -24.41 -6.12 -7.32
CA LYS A 98 -25.56 -6.89 -6.82
C LYS A 98 -26.76 -5.96 -6.60
N PRO A 99 -27.88 -6.13 -7.33
CA PRO A 99 -29.08 -5.32 -7.14
C PRO A 99 -29.64 -5.45 -5.72
N GLY A 100 -30.00 -4.32 -5.11
CA GLY A 100 -30.58 -4.28 -3.76
C GLY A 100 -29.61 -4.64 -2.62
N TRP A 101 -28.32 -4.81 -2.90
CA TRP A 101 -27.33 -5.11 -1.87
C TRP A 101 -27.06 -3.88 -0.99
N ARG A 102 -27.62 -3.88 0.22
CA ARG A 102 -27.48 -2.80 1.21
C ARG A 102 -26.42 -3.07 2.29
N TYR A 103 -25.79 -4.24 2.26
CA TYR A 103 -24.90 -4.68 3.32
C TYR A 103 -23.45 -4.27 3.07
N ASN A 104 -22.69 -4.14 4.17
CA ASN A 104 -21.25 -3.94 4.13
C ASN A 104 -20.60 -5.13 4.84
N LEU A 105 -19.70 -5.86 4.16
CA LEU A 105 -19.07 -7.06 4.73
C LEU A 105 -18.20 -6.78 5.96
N HIS A 106 -17.90 -5.51 6.26
CA HIS A 106 -17.25 -5.07 7.50
C HIS A 106 -18.21 -4.85 8.67
N ASN A 107 -19.52 -5.02 8.47
CA ASN A 107 -20.50 -4.90 9.54
C ASN A 107 -20.57 -6.20 10.35
N LYS A 108 -20.00 -6.16 11.56
CA LYS A 108 -19.99 -7.28 12.51
C LYS A 108 -21.37 -7.76 12.96
N ILE A 109 -22.37 -6.88 12.90
CA ILE A 109 -23.75 -7.22 13.28
C ILE A 109 -24.40 -8.05 12.17
N ASP A 110 -24.20 -7.65 10.91
CA ASP A 110 -24.78 -8.33 9.76
C ASP A 110 -24.03 -9.63 9.42
N PHE A 111 -22.71 -9.67 9.67
CA PHE A 111 -21.82 -10.78 9.31
C PHE A 111 -20.94 -11.25 10.49
N PRO A 112 -21.55 -11.77 11.57
CA PRO A 112 -20.83 -12.16 12.78
C PRO A 112 -19.88 -13.34 12.55
N ASP A 113 -20.25 -14.32 11.72
CA ASP A 113 -19.48 -15.54 11.49
C ASP A 113 -18.24 -15.25 10.64
N LEU A 114 -18.41 -14.44 9.59
CA LEU A 114 -17.30 -13.93 8.78
C LEU A 114 -16.27 -13.24 9.67
N HIS A 115 -16.73 -12.35 10.54
CA HIS A 115 -15.82 -11.61 11.41
C HIS A 115 -15.13 -12.50 12.44
N ALA A 116 -15.86 -13.41 13.10
CA ALA A 116 -15.30 -14.30 14.10
C ALA A 116 -14.20 -15.19 13.49
N ARG A 117 -14.45 -15.77 12.31
CA ARG A 117 -13.51 -16.67 11.63
C ARG A 117 -12.35 -15.90 11.02
N PHE A 118 -12.60 -14.77 10.37
CA PHE A 118 -11.56 -13.96 9.76
C PHE A 118 -10.63 -13.31 10.80
N ASP A 119 -11.16 -12.80 11.91
CA ASP A 119 -10.34 -12.28 13.01
C ASP A 119 -9.49 -13.40 13.64
N SER A 120 -10.03 -14.62 13.77
CA SER A 120 -9.29 -15.79 14.26
C SER A 120 -8.16 -16.19 13.32
N LEU A 121 -8.41 -16.23 12.01
CA LEU A 121 -7.40 -16.46 10.98
C LEU A 121 -6.25 -15.44 11.09
N LEU A 122 -6.58 -14.14 11.14
CA LEU A 122 -5.56 -13.09 11.21
C LEU A 122 -4.73 -13.15 12.50
N LYS A 123 -5.32 -13.58 13.62
CA LYS A 123 -4.60 -13.82 14.89
C LYS A 123 -3.67 -15.02 14.79
N ASP A 124 -4.13 -16.13 14.21
CA ASP A 124 -3.32 -17.32 14.01
C ASP A 124 -2.13 -17.06 13.07
N MET A 125 -2.38 -16.36 11.96
CA MET A 125 -1.31 -15.92 11.05
C MET A 125 -0.26 -15.08 11.76
N LYS A 126 -0.69 -14.13 12.61
CA LYS A 126 0.24 -13.31 13.41
C LYS A 126 1.04 -14.17 14.39
N LYS A 127 0.39 -15.10 15.11
CA LYS A 127 1.04 -15.99 16.07
C LYS A 127 2.08 -16.88 15.40
N LYS A 128 1.82 -17.33 14.16
CA LYS A 128 2.71 -18.20 13.39
C LYS A 128 3.73 -17.46 12.52
N GLY A 129 3.71 -16.12 12.49
CA GLY A 129 4.55 -15.32 11.59
C GLY A 129 4.24 -15.53 10.09
N ILE A 130 3.06 -16.04 9.75
CA ILE A 130 2.67 -16.36 8.37
C ILE A 130 2.26 -15.10 7.62
N GLY A 131 2.79 -14.93 6.41
CA GLY A 131 2.44 -13.81 5.53
C GLY A 131 2.92 -12.46 6.05
N GLU A 132 3.88 -12.44 6.98
CA GLU A 132 4.57 -11.21 7.35
C GLU A 132 5.52 -10.82 6.20
N MET A 133 5.28 -9.65 5.61
CA MET A 133 6.26 -9.04 4.74
C MET A 133 7.30 -8.35 5.62
N LYS A 134 8.57 -8.70 5.43
CA LYS A 134 9.68 -7.95 6.05
C LYS A 134 9.53 -6.49 5.67
N SER A 135 9.44 -5.59 6.65
CA SER A 135 9.43 -4.15 6.39
C SER A 135 10.73 -3.76 5.67
N THR A 136 10.74 -2.61 4.99
CA THR A 136 11.99 -2.15 4.37
C THR A 136 13.04 -1.94 5.45
N ASP A 137 14.28 -2.32 5.19
CA ASP A 137 15.37 -2.09 6.14
C ASP A 137 15.94 -0.68 5.92
N GLY A 138 16.27 0.03 7.00
CA GLY A 138 17.01 1.28 6.93
C GLY A 138 18.50 1.06 6.61
N LEU A 139 19.17 2.14 6.24
CA LEU A 139 20.62 2.27 6.27
C LEU A 139 21.07 2.88 7.60
N SER A 140 22.22 2.44 8.10
CA SER A 140 22.94 3.07 9.21
C SER A 140 23.66 4.34 8.78
N THR A 141 24.03 5.20 9.74
CA THR A 141 24.78 6.43 9.48
C THR A 141 26.11 6.17 8.77
N ASP A 142 26.81 5.08 9.11
CA ASP A 142 28.09 4.74 8.49
C ASP A 142 27.93 4.25 7.04
N GLU A 143 26.87 3.49 6.75
CA GLU A 143 26.52 3.12 5.38
C GLU A 143 26.20 4.34 4.52
N ILE A 144 25.46 5.31 5.08
CA ILE A 144 25.16 6.58 4.40
C ILE A 144 26.45 7.34 4.09
N ARG A 145 27.36 7.45 5.07
CA ARG A 145 28.67 8.10 4.88
C ARG A 145 29.51 7.40 3.82
N SER A 146 29.51 6.08 3.80
CA SER A 146 30.21 5.29 2.78
C SER A 146 29.66 5.57 1.39
N ILE A 147 28.33 5.47 1.21
CA ILE A 147 27.66 5.71 -0.08
C ILE A 147 27.95 7.11 -0.63
N ILE A 148 27.82 8.16 0.21
CA ILE A 148 27.98 9.55 -0.23
C ILE A 148 29.41 9.87 -0.68
N ASN A 149 30.41 9.15 -0.17
CA ASN A 149 31.82 9.34 -0.51
C ASN A 149 32.34 8.34 -1.56
N TYR A 150 31.48 7.43 -2.04
CA TYR A 150 31.86 6.41 -3.02
C TYR A 150 31.93 6.98 -4.44
N GLU A 151 32.85 6.46 -5.26
CA GLU A 151 33.10 6.93 -6.63
C GLU A 151 31.86 6.78 -7.54
N ALA A 152 30.98 5.81 -7.27
CA ALA A 152 29.73 5.63 -7.99
C ALA A 152 28.77 6.85 -7.90
N LEU A 153 28.96 7.71 -6.90
CA LEU A 153 28.22 8.96 -6.68
C LEU A 153 29.08 10.21 -6.95
N ASN A 154 30.15 10.07 -7.74
CA ASN A 154 31.04 11.17 -8.09
C ASN A 154 30.26 12.31 -8.80
N PRO A 155 30.17 13.51 -8.20
CA PRO A 155 29.40 14.62 -8.73
C PRO A 155 29.98 15.21 -10.03
N ASN A 156 31.22 14.88 -10.38
CA ASN A 156 31.87 15.32 -11.61
C ASN A 156 31.49 14.47 -12.83
N THR A 157 30.68 13.42 -12.64
CA THR A 157 30.11 12.63 -13.72
C THR A 157 28.59 12.84 -13.78
N PRO A 158 27.97 12.93 -14.98
CA PRO A 158 26.52 13.13 -15.07
C PRO A 158 25.71 12.04 -14.35
N LEU A 159 26.12 10.77 -14.46
CA LEU A 159 25.43 9.66 -13.81
C LEU A 159 25.67 9.63 -12.30
N GLY A 160 26.89 9.91 -11.83
CA GLY A 160 27.21 9.98 -10.41
C GLY A 160 26.47 11.12 -9.72
N LEU A 161 26.37 12.29 -10.35
CA LEU A 161 25.57 13.42 -9.86
C LEU A 161 24.08 13.05 -9.76
N LEU A 162 23.52 12.40 -10.79
CA LEU A 162 22.13 11.93 -10.78
C LEU A 162 21.86 10.98 -9.61
N LYS A 163 22.72 9.96 -9.43
CA LYS A 163 22.62 9.00 -8.31
C LYS A 163 22.72 9.69 -6.97
N ARG A 164 23.64 10.66 -6.83
CA ARG A 164 23.84 11.44 -5.61
C ARG A 164 22.60 12.25 -5.25
N VAL A 165 22.06 13.02 -6.19
CA VAL A 165 20.84 13.82 -5.97
C VAL A 165 19.65 12.92 -5.64
N PHE A 166 19.46 11.83 -6.38
CA PHE A 166 18.40 10.86 -6.12
C PHE A 166 18.50 10.26 -4.71
N PHE A 167 19.70 9.85 -4.29
CA PHE A 167 19.96 9.29 -2.97
C PHE A 167 19.63 10.30 -1.86
N TRP A 168 20.11 11.55 -1.99
CA TRP A 168 19.78 12.63 -1.06
C TRP A 168 18.28 12.90 -0.95
N ILE A 169 17.56 12.91 -2.08
CA ILE A 169 16.10 13.07 -2.08
C ILE A 169 15.41 11.92 -1.32
N CYS A 170 15.86 10.68 -1.49
CA CYS A 170 15.31 9.54 -0.77
C CYS A 170 15.57 9.62 0.75
N ILE A 171 16.75 10.09 1.16
CA ILE A 171 17.18 10.19 2.56
C ILE A 171 16.63 11.43 3.27
N LEU A 172 16.51 12.57 2.60
CA LEU A 172 16.10 13.83 3.24
C LEU A 172 14.64 14.19 2.98
N GLY A 173 14.14 13.92 1.78
CA GLY A 173 12.81 14.36 1.36
C GLY A 173 11.69 13.43 1.83
N ALA A 174 12.01 12.24 2.35
CA ALA A 174 11.08 11.18 2.69
C ALA A 174 9.93 10.98 1.64
N PRO A 175 10.16 11.09 0.32
CA PRO A 175 9.06 11.19 -0.63
C PRO A 175 8.27 9.88 -0.71
N ARG A 176 6.92 9.97 -0.70
CA ARG A 176 6.03 8.80 -0.89
C ARG A 176 5.93 8.34 -2.35
N ALA A 177 6.12 9.27 -3.27
CA ALA A 177 6.24 9.10 -4.71
C ALA A 177 6.79 10.40 -5.29
N ILE A 178 7.54 10.33 -6.39
CA ILE A 178 7.89 11.53 -7.17
C ILE A 178 6.58 11.99 -7.83
N ALA A 179 6.02 13.11 -7.35
CA ALA A 179 4.83 13.71 -7.93
C ALA A 179 5.06 13.97 -9.43
N GLN A 180 4.00 13.87 -10.23
CA GLN A 180 4.07 14.02 -11.69
C GLN A 180 4.83 15.29 -12.08
N GLY A 181 6.02 15.12 -12.66
CA GLY A 181 6.94 16.18 -13.04
C GLY A 181 8.28 15.61 -13.50
N LYS A 182 9.01 16.35 -14.34
CA LYS A 182 10.36 15.99 -14.79
C LYS A 182 11.38 16.49 -13.76
N TRP A 183 11.98 15.59 -12.98
CA TRP A 183 12.93 15.97 -11.92
C TRP A 183 14.37 15.53 -12.20
N TYR A 184 14.57 14.50 -13.01
CA TYR A 184 15.87 13.81 -13.13
C TYR A 184 16.45 13.81 -14.55
N ASN A 185 15.61 14.01 -15.56
CA ASN A 185 15.97 14.01 -16.97
C ASN A 185 14.85 14.73 -17.76
N ASP A 186 15.14 15.17 -18.99
CA ASP A 186 14.20 15.81 -19.92
C ASP A 186 13.01 14.89 -20.26
N LYS A 187 13.20 13.59 -20.05
CA LYS A 187 12.17 12.54 -20.04
C LYS A 187 11.99 12.01 -18.62
N GLN A 188 10.76 11.68 -18.25
CA GLN A 188 10.49 11.00 -16.99
C GLN A 188 11.28 9.68 -16.94
N LEU A 189 12.04 9.45 -15.86
CA LEU A 189 12.71 8.16 -15.65
C LEU A 189 11.65 7.06 -15.58
N ALA A 190 11.91 5.92 -16.21
CA ALA A 190 11.01 4.79 -16.16
C ALA A 190 10.84 4.32 -14.70
N ASP A 191 9.62 3.94 -14.32
CA ASP A 191 9.29 3.52 -12.94
C ASP A 191 10.17 2.38 -12.44
N ARG A 192 10.54 1.44 -13.32
CA ARG A 192 11.50 0.36 -13.01
C ARG A 192 12.90 0.87 -12.69
N THR A 193 13.34 1.92 -13.37
CA THR A 193 14.65 2.55 -13.13
C THR A 193 14.64 3.22 -11.76
N ILE A 194 13.59 3.98 -11.43
CA ILE A 194 13.45 4.61 -10.10
C ILE A 194 13.40 3.57 -8.99
N HIS A 195 12.62 2.50 -9.16
CA HIS A 195 12.49 1.43 -8.18
C HIS A 195 13.81 0.67 -7.92
N SER A 196 14.64 0.50 -8.94
CA SER A 196 15.92 -0.21 -8.82
C SER A 196 17.10 0.69 -8.44
N MET A 197 17.03 2.00 -8.71
CA MET A 197 18.17 2.92 -8.54
C MET A 197 18.72 2.93 -7.11
N PHE A 198 17.86 2.99 -6.08
CA PHE A 198 18.32 3.00 -4.69
C PHE A 198 19.06 1.71 -4.33
N LYS A 199 18.52 0.56 -4.74
CA LYS A 199 19.15 -0.74 -4.50
C LYS A 199 20.46 -0.89 -5.26
N ASN A 200 20.49 -0.43 -6.51
CA ASN A 200 21.71 -0.46 -7.34
C ASN A 200 22.81 0.43 -6.75
N ILE A 201 22.46 1.62 -6.24
CA ILE A 201 23.41 2.48 -5.51
C ILE A 201 24.04 1.72 -4.34
N CYS A 202 23.23 1.04 -3.52
CA CYS A 202 23.75 0.26 -2.39
C CYS A 202 24.70 -0.85 -2.87
N ILE A 203 24.36 -1.56 -3.95
CA ILE A 203 25.20 -2.63 -4.52
C ILE A 203 26.52 -2.08 -5.06
N GLU A 204 26.46 -1.00 -5.84
CA GLU A 204 27.65 -0.37 -6.44
C GLU A 204 28.59 0.22 -5.39
N CYS A 205 28.06 0.65 -4.25
CA CYS A 205 28.84 1.14 -3.10
C CYS A 205 29.23 0.01 -2.13
N GLU A 206 29.12 -1.25 -2.55
CA GLU A 206 29.56 -2.43 -1.80
C GLU A 206 28.88 -2.60 -0.43
N ILE A 207 27.65 -2.10 -0.28
CA ILE A 207 26.85 -2.28 0.93
C ILE A 207 26.32 -3.71 0.97
N ASP A 208 26.52 -4.42 2.08
CA ASP A 208 25.94 -5.74 2.27
C ASP A 208 24.41 -5.63 2.43
N ILE A 209 23.69 -5.98 1.36
CA ILE A 209 22.24 -6.01 1.32
C ILE A 209 21.67 -7.43 1.45
N LYS A 210 22.49 -8.45 1.72
CA LYS A 210 22.03 -9.84 1.80
C LYS A 210 21.02 -9.99 2.93
N GLY A 211 19.85 -10.54 2.60
CA GLY A 211 18.74 -10.70 3.55
C GLY A 211 18.03 -9.39 3.93
N ARG A 212 18.39 -8.24 3.33
CA ARG A 212 17.75 -6.94 3.58
C ARG A 212 16.74 -6.59 2.49
N ASN A 213 15.61 -6.02 2.91
CA ASN A 213 14.60 -5.46 2.02
C ASN A 213 14.95 -3.99 1.72
N ILE A 214 15.82 -3.79 0.74
CA ILE A 214 16.30 -2.46 0.32
C ILE A 214 15.51 -1.92 -0.87
N SER A 215 14.98 -0.71 -0.72
CA SER A 215 14.30 0.04 -1.79
C SER A 215 14.40 1.54 -1.54
N ASN A 216 13.83 2.38 -2.40
CA ASN A 216 13.73 3.83 -2.13
C ASN A 216 13.02 4.15 -0.79
N HIS A 217 12.12 3.28 -0.32
CA HIS A 217 11.47 3.41 0.99
C HIS A 217 12.43 3.17 2.16
N SER A 218 13.57 2.51 1.94
CA SER A 218 14.65 2.40 2.93
C SER A 218 15.21 3.76 3.30
N GLY A 219 15.40 4.65 2.31
CA GLY A 219 15.86 6.02 2.57
C GLY A 219 14.89 6.78 3.48
N ARG A 220 13.59 6.71 3.18
CA ARG A 220 12.53 7.28 4.02
C ARG A 220 12.53 6.70 5.43
N LYS A 221 12.74 5.39 5.56
CA LYS A 221 12.78 4.72 6.87
C LYS A 221 13.97 5.20 7.69
N THR A 222 15.14 5.33 7.08
CA THR A 222 16.32 5.93 7.72
C THR A 222 16.01 7.33 8.23
N SER A 223 15.37 8.19 7.42
CA SER A 223 14.99 9.54 7.89
C SER A 223 14.09 9.51 9.11
N ILE A 224 13.09 8.62 9.11
CA ILE A 224 12.15 8.49 10.23
C ILE A 224 12.88 8.07 11.51
N ILE A 225 13.76 7.06 11.42
CA ILE A 225 14.55 6.57 12.56
C ILE A 225 15.43 7.70 13.12
N GLU A 226 16.18 8.40 12.27
CA GLU A 226 17.05 9.50 12.69
C GLU A 226 16.26 10.66 13.33
N LEU A 227 15.08 11.00 12.81
CA LEU A 227 14.21 12.01 13.44
C LEU A 227 13.78 11.59 14.85
N PHE A 228 13.47 10.30 15.05
CA PHE A 228 13.17 9.77 16.38
C PHE A 228 14.38 9.81 17.31
N ASP A 229 15.54 9.37 16.83
CA ASP A 229 16.79 9.34 17.61
C ASP A 229 17.25 10.74 18.03
N LEU A 230 16.98 11.75 17.20
CA LEU A 230 17.23 13.17 17.51
C LEU A 230 16.17 13.78 18.44
N GLY A 231 15.15 13.02 18.87
CA GLY A 231 14.11 13.50 19.77
C GLY A 231 13.15 14.50 19.13
N VAL A 232 13.01 14.49 17.81
CA VAL A 232 12.06 15.38 17.11
C VAL A 232 10.64 15.01 17.51
N ALA A 233 9.85 16.02 17.88
CA ALA A 233 8.46 15.83 18.28
C ALA A 233 7.65 15.10 17.19
N GLU A 234 6.83 14.13 17.61
CA GLU A 234 6.14 13.20 16.70
C GLU A 234 5.23 13.91 15.68
N ASN A 235 4.56 14.98 16.09
CA ASN A 235 3.75 15.82 15.21
C ASN A 235 4.58 16.44 14.06
N THR A 236 5.78 16.92 14.38
CA THR A 236 6.75 17.45 13.42
C THR A 236 7.27 16.35 12.50
N GLY A 237 7.64 15.20 13.06
CA GLY A 237 8.07 14.03 12.28
C GLY A 237 6.97 13.53 11.33
N MET A 238 5.71 13.50 11.78
CA MET A 238 4.55 13.16 10.97
C MET A 238 4.31 14.17 9.85
N ALA A 239 4.49 15.48 10.10
CA ALA A 239 4.37 16.51 9.08
C ALA A 239 5.44 16.37 8.00
N ILE A 240 6.71 16.18 8.39
CA ILE A 240 7.84 15.98 7.47
C ILE A 240 7.62 14.73 6.59
N THR A 241 7.12 13.66 7.19
CA THR A 241 6.96 12.36 6.51
C THR A 241 5.57 12.21 5.87
N GLY A 242 4.65 13.13 6.09
CA GLY A 242 3.28 13.09 5.57
C GLY A 242 2.41 11.95 6.14
N HIS A 243 2.68 11.46 7.35
CA HIS A 243 1.81 10.48 8.01
C HIS A 243 0.56 11.16 8.60
N CYS A 244 -0.61 10.57 8.38
CA CYS A 244 -1.89 11.12 8.85
C CYS A 244 -2.36 10.54 10.19
N SER A 245 -1.61 9.62 10.81
CA SER A 245 -1.98 8.99 12.08
C SER A 245 -0.73 8.48 12.83
N PHE A 246 -0.70 8.68 14.15
CA PHE A 246 0.37 8.26 15.07
C PHE A 246 0.74 6.78 14.93
N GLY A 247 -0.25 5.88 14.94
CA GLY A 247 0.00 4.44 14.83
C GLY A 247 0.71 4.03 13.53
N LYS A 248 0.58 4.78 12.44
CA LYS A 248 1.32 4.51 11.19
C LYS A 248 2.74 5.08 11.20
N PHE A 249 2.99 6.11 12.02
CA PHE A 249 4.29 6.74 12.17
C PHE A 249 5.18 5.92 13.12
N GLN A 250 4.64 5.48 14.26
CA GLN A 250 5.34 4.64 15.24
C GLN A 250 5.52 3.18 14.83
N LEU A 251 4.73 2.65 13.89
CA LEU A 251 4.92 1.30 13.30
C LEU A 251 5.82 1.31 12.06
N GLY A 252 6.40 2.47 11.73
CA GLY A 252 7.40 2.67 10.67
C GLY A 252 8.86 2.29 11.00
N PRO A 253 9.26 2.00 12.25
CA PRO A 253 10.48 1.24 12.56
C PRO A 253 10.39 -0.23 12.14
#